data_AF-A0A353PCJ7-F1
#
_entry.id   AF-A0A353PCJ7-F1
#
_cell.length_a   1.000
_cell.length_b   1.000
_cell.length_c   1.000
_cell.angle_alpha   90.00
_cell.angle_beta   90.00
_cell.angle_gamma   90.00
#
_symmetry.space_group_name_H-M   'P 1'
#
loop_
_entity.id
_entity.type
_entity.pdbx_description
1 polymer ?
#
loop_
_entity_poly.entity_id
_entity_poly.type
_entity_poly.pdbx_seq_one_letter_code
_entity_poly.pdbx_strand_id
1 'polypeptide(L)'
;MLSIRFGDQLDGAGCLRLPSDLGDVDLGPQGLIALLETHLGLGGLWPSSASRCISYLTALRTAAVTKRFYSESLAADELGTAAELLRWRDGLYLDGWDGRCDGEFGDRLADMSAVEAFVEPSIK
;
A
#
# COMPACT_ATOMS: atom_id res chain seq x y z
N MET A 1 -3.55 30.92 5.56
CA MET A 1 -4.74 30.05 5.60
C MET A 1 -4.36 28.79 4.84
N LEU A 2 -4.65 27.60 5.38
CA LEU A 2 -4.26 26.34 4.73
C LEU A 2 -5.23 26.04 3.58
N SER A 3 -4.70 25.81 2.39
CA SER A 3 -5.44 25.47 1.17
C SER A 3 -4.97 24.10 0.69
N ILE A 4 -5.90 23.16 0.62
CA ILE A 4 -5.60 21.76 0.29
C ILE A 4 -6.22 21.43 -1.05
N ARG A 5 -5.38 21.03 -2.00
CA ARG A 5 -5.83 20.32 -3.20
C ARG A 5 -5.59 18.83 -3.01
N PHE A 6 -6.66 18.06 -3.18
CA PHE A 6 -6.66 16.63 -3.00
C PHE A 6 -6.82 15.89 -4.33
N GLY A 7 -6.10 14.79 -4.50
CA GLY A 7 -6.26 13.90 -5.65
C GLY A 7 -5.53 12.57 -5.45
N ASP A 8 -6.13 11.48 -5.92
CA ASP A 8 -5.63 10.11 -5.69
C ASP A 8 -4.16 9.89 -6.12
N GLN A 9 -3.73 10.55 -7.20
CA GLN A 9 -2.39 10.42 -7.77
C GLN A 9 -1.37 11.43 -7.21
N LEU A 10 -1.75 12.26 -6.24
CA LEU A 10 -0.92 13.38 -5.76
C LEU A 10 0.10 12.99 -4.67
N ASP A 11 0.12 11.74 -4.20
CA ASP A 11 1.18 11.25 -3.29
C ASP A 11 2.50 10.88 -3.99
N GLY A 12 2.52 10.94 -5.33
CA GLY A 12 3.69 10.65 -6.16
C GLY A 12 4.25 11.89 -6.87
N ALA A 13 5.04 11.68 -7.91
CA ALA A 13 5.64 12.76 -8.72
C ALA A 13 4.62 13.61 -9.54
N GLY A 14 3.33 13.54 -9.21
CA GLY A 14 2.22 14.11 -9.97
C GLY A 14 2.04 15.62 -9.81
N CYS A 15 2.62 16.26 -8.80
CA CYS A 15 2.50 17.71 -8.64
C CYS A 15 3.63 18.44 -9.39
N LEU A 16 3.42 18.71 -10.69
CA LEU A 16 4.29 19.63 -11.46
C LEU A 16 4.03 21.11 -11.15
N ARG A 17 3.19 21.40 -10.15
CA ARG A 17 2.81 22.75 -9.77
C ARG A 17 3.69 23.25 -8.63
N LEU A 18 4.28 24.41 -8.82
CA LEU A 18 4.93 25.14 -7.74
C LEU A 18 3.84 25.81 -6.88
N PRO A 19 3.89 25.67 -5.53
CA PRO A 19 2.99 26.39 -4.64
C PRO A 19 3.06 27.89 -4.92
N SER A 20 1.89 28.52 -5.04
CA SER A 20 1.81 29.96 -5.34
C SER A 20 1.87 30.81 -4.07
N ASP A 21 1.41 30.25 -2.94
CA ASP A 21 1.32 30.89 -1.64
C ASP A 21 1.76 29.97 -0.51
N LEU A 22 2.14 30.55 0.62
CA LEU A 22 2.46 29.80 1.84
C LEU A 22 1.21 29.12 2.40
N GLY A 23 1.22 27.79 2.48
CA GLY A 23 0.09 26.98 2.96
C GLY A 23 -0.78 26.39 1.85
N ASP A 24 -0.38 26.53 0.58
CA ASP A 24 -0.98 25.80 -0.55
C ASP A 24 -0.27 24.43 -0.65
N VAL A 25 -1.03 23.34 -0.44
CA VAL A 25 -0.51 21.97 -0.48
C VAL A 25 -1.32 21.09 -1.43
N ASP A 26 -0.61 20.37 -2.30
CA ASP A 26 -1.17 19.34 -3.18
C ASP A 26 -0.85 17.97 -2.54
N LEU A 27 -1.87 17.22 -2.14
CA LEU A 27 -1.71 15.97 -1.38
C LEU A 27 -2.60 14.86 -1.95
N GLY A 28 -2.11 13.63 -1.94
CA GLY A 28 -2.96 12.45 -2.11
C GLY A 28 -3.45 11.90 -0.76
N PRO A 29 -4.04 10.70 -0.77
CA PRO A 29 -4.53 10.03 0.43
C PRO A 29 -3.51 9.98 1.59
N GLN A 30 -2.28 9.57 1.32
CA GLN A 30 -1.21 9.44 2.31
C GLN A 30 -0.73 10.80 2.82
N GLY A 31 -0.53 11.76 1.92
CA GLY A 31 -0.13 13.12 2.27
C GLY A 31 -1.18 13.83 3.13
N LEU A 32 -2.46 13.60 2.86
CA LEU A 32 -3.56 14.13 3.67
C LEU A 32 -3.56 13.54 5.08
N ILE A 33 -3.35 12.22 5.21
CA ILE A 33 -3.24 11.56 6.52
C ILE A 33 -2.05 12.14 7.28
N ALA A 34 -0.87 12.23 6.66
CA ALA A 34 0.33 12.78 7.31
C ALA A 34 0.13 14.23 7.81
N LEU A 35 -0.59 15.05 7.03
CA LEU A 35 -0.95 16.41 7.42
C LEU A 35 -1.86 16.42 8.65
N LEU A 36 -2.91 15.59 8.66
CA LEU A 36 -3.83 15.47 9.79
C LEU A 36 -3.13 14.95 11.04
N GLU A 37 -2.31 13.91 10.91
CA GLU A 37 -1.50 13.37 12.00
C GLU A 37 -0.60 14.44 12.61
N THR A 38 0.06 15.23 11.76
CA THR A 38 0.92 16.35 12.20
C THR A 38 0.12 17.38 13.00
N HIS A 39 -1.05 17.77 12.51
CA HIS A 39 -1.89 18.77 13.18
C HIS A 39 -2.55 18.27 14.47
N LEU A 40 -2.84 16.97 14.55
CA LEU A 40 -3.45 16.34 15.72
C LEU A 40 -2.42 15.81 16.72
N GLY A 41 -1.13 15.86 16.40
CA GLY A 41 -0.07 15.27 17.23
C GLY A 41 -0.11 13.74 17.26
N LEU A 42 -0.69 13.12 16.23
CA LEU A 42 -0.83 11.66 16.09
C LEU A 42 0.29 11.03 15.24
N GLY A 43 1.32 11.80 14.89
CA GLY A 43 2.44 11.30 14.07
C GLY A 43 3.13 10.10 14.72
N GLY A 44 3.25 9.01 13.95
CA GLY A 44 3.96 7.79 14.33
C GLY A 44 5.17 7.51 13.44
N LEU A 45 5.98 6.51 13.82
CA LEU A 45 7.01 5.95 12.93
C LEU A 45 6.36 4.95 11.98
N TRP A 46 5.88 5.44 10.85
CA TRP A 46 5.32 4.59 9.80
C TRP A 46 6.41 4.06 8.87
N PRO A 47 6.34 2.78 8.45
CA PRO A 47 7.27 2.25 7.46
C PRO A 47 7.08 2.97 6.13
N SER A 48 8.18 3.34 5.48
CA SER A 48 8.13 3.96 4.15
C SER A 48 7.46 3.03 3.12
N SER A 49 6.86 3.59 2.07
CA SER A 49 6.28 2.80 0.98
C SER A 49 7.28 1.78 0.40
N ALA A 50 8.54 2.17 0.23
CA ALA A 50 9.60 1.28 -0.21
C ALA A 50 9.86 0.13 0.79
N SER A 51 9.92 0.45 2.09
CA SER A 51 10.09 -0.57 3.14
C SER A 51 8.92 -1.55 3.15
N ARG A 52 7.69 -1.07 3.06
CA ARG A 52 6.48 -1.91 2.99
C ARG A 52 6.52 -2.84 1.78
N CYS A 53 6.94 -2.33 0.62
CA CYS A 53 7.07 -3.10 -0.61
C CYS A 53 8.12 -4.23 -0.46
N ILE A 54 9.31 -3.95 0.08
CA ILE A 54 10.36 -4.95 0.28
C ILE A 54 9.93 -6.05 1.26
N SER A 55 9.30 -5.67 2.37
CA SER A 55 8.78 -6.65 3.31
C SER A 55 7.65 -7.49 2.72
N TYR A 56 6.75 -6.87 1.93
CA TYR A 56 5.70 -7.62 1.24
C TYR A 56 6.26 -8.55 0.15
N LEU A 57 7.30 -8.13 -0.59
CA LEU A 57 8.03 -9.00 -1.52
C LEU A 57 8.62 -10.22 -0.80
N THR A 58 9.12 -10.04 0.42
CA THR A 58 9.66 -11.13 1.24
C THR A 58 8.57 -12.13 1.61
N ALA A 59 7.37 -11.66 1.99
CA ALA A 59 6.20 -12.49 2.22
C ALA A 59 5.76 -13.24 0.95
N LEU A 60 5.72 -12.56 -0.21
CA LEU A 60 5.37 -13.15 -1.50
C LEU A 60 6.31 -14.29 -1.90
N ARG A 61 7.63 -14.08 -1.74
CA ARG A 61 8.66 -15.11 -2.01
C ARG A 61 8.54 -16.31 -1.07
N THR A 62 8.24 -16.05 0.21
CA THR A 62 8.07 -17.11 1.21
C THR A 62 6.82 -17.93 0.94
N ALA A 63 5.74 -17.27 0.53
CA ALA A 63 4.51 -17.94 0.13
C ALA A 63 4.74 -18.80 -1.14
N ALA A 64 5.51 -18.31 -2.12
CA ALA A 64 5.65 -18.85 -3.49
C ALA A 64 6.25 -20.27 -3.64
N VAL A 65 6.31 -21.08 -2.58
CA VAL A 65 6.63 -22.52 -2.64
C VAL A 65 5.66 -23.28 -3.55
N THR A 66 4.41 -22.85 -3.62
CA THR A 66 3.41 -23.32 -4.59
C THR A 66 3.20 -22.27 -5.68
N LYS A 67 3.00 -22.72 -6.94
CA LYS A 67 2.69 -21.83 -8.07
C LYS A 67 1.34 -21.16 -7.81
N ARG A 68 1.34 -19.83 -7.73
CA ARG A 68 0.18 -18.96 -7.52
C ARG A 68 -0.08 -18.09 -8.74
N PHE A 69 -1.19 -17.37 -8.74
CA PHE A 69 -1.56 -16.51 -9.87
C PHE A 69 -0.50 -15.46 -10.22
N TYR A 70 0.28 -14.99 -9.23
CA TYR A 70 1.30 -13.95 -9.40
C TYR A 70 2.71 -14.49 -9.69
N SER A 71 2.92 -15.82 -9.67
CA SER A 71 4.27 -16.40 -9.76
C SER A 71 5.01 -16.04 -11.06
N GLU A 72 4.29 -15.96 -12.19
CA GLU A 72 4.90 -15.62 -13.48
C GLU A 72 5.28 -14.13 -13.54
N SER A 73 4.41 -13.25 -13.04
CA SER A 73 4.69 -11.81 -12.94
C SER A 73 5.85 -11.53 -11.97
N LEU A 74 5.89 -12.22 -10.83
CA LEU A 74 6.96 -12.10 -9.85
C LEU A 74 8.32 -12.48 -10.44
N ALA A 75 8.37 -13.52 -11.28
CA ALA A 75 9.60 -13.92 -11.96
C ALA A 75 10.06 -12.90 -13.04
N ALA A 76 9.13 -12.15 -13.63
CA ALA A 76 9.42 -11.15 -14.64
C ALA A 76 9.83 -9.79 -14.03
N ASP A 77 9.13 -9.35 -12.99
CA ASP A 77 9.41 -8.12 -12.24
C ASP A 77 8.95 -8.27 -10.79
N GLU A 78 9.93 -8.51 -9.90
CA GLU A 78 9.66 -8.75 -8.48
C GLU A 78 9.13 -7.50 -7.77
N LEU A 79 9.73 -6.33 -8.04
CA LEU A 79 9.40 -5.09 -7.34
C LEU A 79 8.08 -4.49 -7.84
N GLY A 80 7.86 -4.47 -9.15
CA GLY A 80 6.60 -3.99 -9.71
C GLY A 80 5.43 -4.89 -9.32
N THR A 81 5.61 -6.21 -9.34
CA THR A 81 4.57 -7.15 -8.89
C THR A 81 4.27 -6.99 -7.40
N ALA A 82 5.29 -6.86 -6.55
CA ALA A 82 5.09 -6.65 -5.12
C ALA A 82 4.38 -5.33 -4.81
N ALA A 83 4.75 -4.24 -5.49
CA ALA A 83 4.11 -2.94 -5.33
C ALA A 83 2.63 -2.97 -5.73
N GLU A 84 2.30 -3.60 -6.86
CA GLU A 84 0.93 -3.68 -7.34
C GLU A 84 0.05 -4.58 -6.46
N LEU A 85 0.56 -5.73 -6.02
CA LEU A 85 -0.16 -6.59 -5.08
C LEU A 85 -0.32 -5.94 -3.70
N LEU A 86 0.68 -5.20 -3.22
CA LEU A 86 0.57 -4.43 -1.98
C LEU A 86 -0.52 -3.34 -2.10
N ARG A 87 -0.62 -2.67 -3.25
CA ARG A 87 -1.68 -1.70 -3.53
C ARG A 87 -3.07 -2.35 -3.51
N TRP A 88 -3.21 -3.54 -4.10
CA TRP A 88 -4.47 -4.29 -4.05
C TRP A 88 -4.81 -4.71 -2.62
N ARG A 89 -3.81 -5.21 -1.87
CA ARG A 89 -3.95 -5.56 -0.46
C ARG A 89 -4.48 -4.40 0.35
N ASP A 90 -3.86 -3.22 0.23
CA ASP A 90 -4.27 -2.02 0.95
C ASP A 90 -5.70 -1.60 0.57
N GLY A 91 -6.08 -1.71 -0.71
CA GLY A 91 -7.46 -1.48 -1.17
C GLY A 91 -8.46 -2.46 -0.56
N LEU A 92 -8.13 -3.75 -0.53
CA LEU A 92 -9.00 -4.78 0.06
C LEU A 92 -9.22 -4.55 1.55
N TYR A 93 -8.16 -4.18 2.30
CA TYR A 93 -8.30 -3.83 3.72
C TYR A 93 -9.20 -2.60 3.92
N LEU A 94 -9.09 -1.58 3.05
CA LEU A 94 -10.00 -0.42 3.07
C LEU A 94 -11.45 -0.80 2.81
N ASP A 95 -11.68 -1.81 1.96
CA ASP A 95 -13.00 -2.36 1.65
C ASP A 95 -13.53 -3.35 2.71
N GLY A 96 -12.79 -3.56 3.80
CA GLY A 96 -13.21 -4.36 4.96
C GLY A 96 -12.73 -5.82 4.95
N TRP A 97 -11.80 -6.19 4.06
CA TRP A 97 -11.12 -7.47 4.15
C TRP A 97 -10.19 -7.52 5.37
N ASP A 98 -10.16 -8.65 6.08
CA ASP A 98 -9.39 -8.83 7.31
C ASP A 98 -8.13 -9.72 7.12
N GLY A 99 -7.76 -9.97 5.87
CA GLY A 99 -6.65 -10.85 5.51
C GLY A 99 -7.01 -12.34 5.48
N ARG A 100 -8.27 -12.71 5.78
CA ARG A 100 -8.73 -14.10 5.79
C ARG A 100 -9.66 -14.41 4.63
N CYS A 101 -9.74 -15.70 4.30
CA CYS A 101 -10.65 -16.24 3.29
C CYS A 101 -11.44 -17.38 3.92
N ASP A 102 -12.47 -17.05 4.70
CA ASP A 102 -13.29 -18.03 5.44
C ASP A 102 -14.53 -18.51 4.63
N GLY A 103 -14.56 -18.29 3.30
CA GLY A 103 -15.70 -18.58 2.43
C GLY A 103 -15.32 -18.87 0.96
N GLU A 104 -16.33 -18.99 0.08
CA GLU A 104 -16.12 -19.17 -1.37
C GLU A 104 -15.68 -17.86 -2.04
N PHE A 105 -14.39 -17.56 -1.90
CA PHE A 105 -13.73 -16.48 -2.63
C PHE A 105 -13.01 -17.03 -3.86
N GLY A 106 -12.78 -16.18 -4.86
CA GLY A 106 -12.00 -16.57 -6.03
C GLY A 106 -10.55 -16.93 -5.66
N ASP A 107 -9.94 -17.82 -6.43
CA ASP A 107 -8.58 -18.35 -6.20
C ASP A 107 -7.52 -17.27 -5.93
N ARG A 108 -7.67 -16.08 -6.54
CA ARG A 108 -6.76 -14.95 -6.33
C ARG A 108 -6.79 -14.40 -4.90
N LEU A 109 -7.97 -14.29 -4.29
CA LEU A 109 -8.09 -13.79 -2.92
C LEU A 109 -7.62 -14.85 -1.91
N ALA A 110 -7.85 -16.14 -2.21
CA ALA A 110 -7.27 -17.23 -1.44
C ALA A 110 -5.72 -17.20 -1.48
N ASP A 111 -5.14 -16.99 -2.67
CA ASP A 111 -3.70 -16.80 -2.84
C ASP A 111 -3.18 -15.59 -2.05
N MET A 112 -3.89 -14.46 -2.07
CA MET A 112 -3.54 -13.28 -1.27
C MET A 112 -3.63 -13.54 0.24
N SER A 113 -4.68 -14.20 0.71
CA SER A 113 -4.82 -14.58 2.13
C SER A 113 -3.69 -15.51 2.58
N ALA A 114 -3.23 -16.42 1.72
CA ALA A 114 -2.08 -17.27 2.02
C ALA A 114 -0.78 -16.48 2.19
N VAL A 115 -0.63 -15.32 1.51
CA VAL A 115 0.53 -14.42 1.68
C VAL A 115 0.47 -13.70 3.03
N GLU A 116 -0.73 -13.32 3.50
CA GLU A 116 -0.93 -12.62 4.79
C GLU A 116 -0.46 -13.41 6.02
N ALA A 117 -0.31 -14.74 5.88
CA ALA A 117 0.29 -15.60 6.90
C ALA A 117 1.80 -15.32 7.12
N PHE A 118 2.49 -14.75 6.12
CA PHE A 118 3.93 -14.48 6.16
C PHE A 118 4.25 -12.98 6.28
N VAL A 119 3.25 -12.11 6.26
CA VAL A 119 3.43 -10.66 6.43
C VAL A 119 3.82 -10.35 7.87
N GLU A 120 4.90 -9.61 8.05
CA GLU A 120 5.33 -9.15 9.36
C GLU A 120 4.23 -8.33 10.06
N PRO A 121 4.02 -8.54 11.38
CA PRO A 121 3.02 -7.78 12.14
C PRO A 121 3.30 -6.28 12.18
N SER A 122 4.55 -5.87 11.95
CA SER A 122 4.97 -4.46 11.81
C SER A 122 4.35 -3.73 10.61
N ILE A 123 3.67 -4.45 9.71
CA ILE A 123 3.12 -3.95 8.44
C ILE A 123 1.60 -4.22 8.35
N LYS A 124 1.03 -4.82 9.39
CA LYS A 124 -0.40 -4.99 9.56
C LYS A 124 -1.05 -3.74 10.15
#